data_AF-A0A913YA31-F1
#
_entry.id   AF-A0A913YA31-F1
#
_cell.length_a   1.000
_cell.length_b   1.000
_cell.length_c   1.000
_cell.angle_alpha   90.00
_cell.angle_beta   90.00
_cell.angle_gamma   90.00
#
_symmetry.space_group_name_H-M   'P 1'
#
loop_
_entity.id
_entity.type
_entity.pdbx_description
1 polymer ?
#
loop_
_entity_poly.entity_id
_entity_poly.type
_entity_poly.pdbx_seq_one_letter_code
_entity_poly.pdbx_strand_id
1 'polypeptide(L)'
;FTVDENFLLLQIGRLLLRKVISDVMAIPYSDVKLGRTEKGKPVLENQVTDPRLKSFSFNISHQGDFTVLAAEQCRQVGIDVMKTVYPSGTDVPGFFQLMRKQFTPAEWLTVKSEKTEWEQLEMFYRHWCLKESYVKAVGVGIGHDLQAIEFNLQTQKLSKQMITCDSALCLNGQKVDNWTFEETKLDDLHQVAVAVGPITSETISRFEKTEFQILTFSELISNAVSIRHISEDEWETFGLKRETRVR
;
A
#
# COMPACT_ATOMS: atom_id res chain seq x y z
N PHE A 1 18.80 21.78 0.34
CA PHE A 1 18.63 20.33 0.17
C PHE A 1 17.19 20.01 -0.21
N THR A 2 16.84 20.07 -1.49
CA THR A 2 15.57 19.52 -1.98
C THR A 2 15.87 18.10 -2.40
N VAL A 3 15.63 17.14 -1.50
CA VAL A 3 15.64 15.74 -1.92
C VAL A 3 14.34 15.52 -2.69
N ASP A 4 14.40 14.84 -3.83
CA ASP A 4 13.19 14.30 -4.49
C ASP A 4 12.42 13.49 -3.43
N GLU A 5 11.28 14.00 -3.01
CA GLU A 5 10.48 13.42 -1.92
C GLU A 5 10.16 11.95 -2.21
N ASN A 6 9.95 11.60 -3.49
CA ASN A 6 9.74 10.22 -3.92
C ASN A 6 10.97 9.34 -3.66
N PHE A 7 12.18 9.87 -3.82
CA PHE A 7 13.40 9.13 -3.53
C PHE A 7 13.49 8.79 -2.04
N LEU A 8 13.16 9.74 -1.15
CA LEU A 8 13.18 9.50 0.30
C LEU A 8 12.18 8.43 0.69
N LEU A 9 10.94 8.52 0.22
CA LEU A 9 9.89 7.52 0.47
C LEU A 9 10.34 6.12 0.02
N LEU A 10 10.97 6.02 -1.15
CA LEU A 10 11.52 4.76 -1.64
C LEU A 10 12.62 4.19 -0.72
N GLN A 11 13.47 5.03 -0.12
CA GLN A 11 14.48 4.55 0.83
C GLN A 11 13.88 4.14 2.17
N ILE A 12 12.95 4.95 2.72
CA ILE A 12 12.20 4.61 3.93
C ILE A 12 11.51 3.27 3.75
N GLY A 13 10.94 3.01 2.58
CA GLY A 13 10.30 1.73 2.32
C GLY A 13 11.24 0.53 2.34
N ARG A 14 12.49 0.68 1.88
CA ARG A 14 13.50 -0.38 1.96
C ARG A 14 13.91 -0.67 3.41
N LEU A 15 14.02 0.37 4.23
CA LEU A 15 14.30 0.23 5.67
C LEU A 15 13.13 -0.46 6.38
N LEU A 16 11.90 -0.03 6.09
CA LEU A 16 10.68 -0.62 6.67
C LEU A 16 10.57 -2.11 6.35
N LEU A 17 10.77 -2.49 5.09
CA LEU A 17 10.79 -3.90 4.67
C LEU A 17 11.79 -4.73 5.47
N ARG A 18 13.04 -4.27 5.56
CA ARG A 18 14.08 -5.01 6.29
C ARG A 18 13.79 -5.09 7.79
N LYS A 19 13.35 -3.99 8.40
CA LYS A 19 12.99 -3.95 9.82
C LYS A 19 11.88 -4.96 10.12
N VAL A 20 10.76 -4.90 9.40
CA VAL A 20 9.60 -5.76 9.66
C VAL A 20 9.93 -7.22 9.41
N ILE A 21 10.66 -7.55 8.34
CA ILE A 21 11.09 -8.93 8.08
C ILE A 21 12.02 -9.41 9.21
N SER A 22 12.98 -8.59 9.62
CA SER A 22 13.91 -8.93 10.69
C SER A 22 13.18 -9.21 12.00
N ASP A 23 12.28 -8.30 12.39
CA ASP A 23 11.55 -8.36 13.65
C ASP A 23 10.54 -9.52 13.67
N VAL A 24 9.82 -9.78 12.57
CA VAL A 24 8.76 -10.81 12.51
C VAL A 24 9.31 -12.20 12.23
N MET A 25 10.32 -12.33 11.36
CA MET A 25 10.88 -13.63 10.95
C MET A 25 12.08 -14.06 11.79
N ALA A 26 12.51 -13.23 12.74
CA ALA A 26 13.74 -13.44 13.54
C ALA A 26 14.99 -13.69 12.67
N ILE A 27 15.04 -13.09 11.47
CA ILE A 27 16.20 -13.11 10.58
C ILE A 27 17.06 -11.90 10.91
N PRO A 28 18.38 -12.03 11.13
CA PRO A 28 19.23 -10.87 11.36
C PRO A 28 19.10 -9.82 10.24
N TYR A 29 19.09 -8.53 10.58
CA TYR A 29 18.89 -7.44 9.62
C TYR A 29 19.83 -7.49 8.40
N SER A 30 21.10 -7.85 8.62
CA SER A 30 22.12 -8.05 7.57
C SER A 30 21.81 -9.20 6.62
N ASP A 31 21.09 -10.20 7.12
CA ASP A 31 20.90 -11.49 6.45
C ASP A 31 19.57 -11.54 5.69
N VAL A 32 18.72 -10.51 5.85
CA VAL A 32 17.50 -10.36 5.05
C VAL A 32 17.87 -10.21 3.57
N LYS A 33 17.39 -11.16 2.76
CA LYS A 33 17.55 -11.23 1.31
C LYS A 33 16.20 -10.95 0.66
N LEU A 34 16.15 -9.83 -0.06
CA LEU A 34 14.96 -9.38 -0.77
C LEU A 34 15.17 -9.54 -2.27
N GLY A 35 14.26 -10.27 -2.89
CA GLY A 35 14.13 -10.40 -4.33
C GLY A 35 13.01 -9.53 -4.88
N ARG A 36 12.73 -9.69 -6.17
CA ARG A 36 11.53 -9.16 -6.82
C ARG A 36 10.92 -10.21 -7.73
N THR A 37 9.58 -10.24 -7.78
CA THR A 37 8.87 -11.00 -8.82
C THR A 37 9.11 -10.38 -10.20
N GLU A 38 8.70 -11.08 -11.26
CA GLU A 38 8.74 -10.56 -12.64
C GLU A 38 8.02 -9.21 -12.80
N LYS A 39 6.97 -8.98 -11.98
CA LYS A 39 6.18 -7.75 -11.95
C LYS A 39 6.71 -6.71 -10.94
N GLY A 40 7.88 -6.96 -10.35
CA GLY A 40 8.57 -6.03 -9.46
C GLY A 40 8.12 -6.05 -7.99
N LYS A 41 7.18 -6.91 -7.59
CA LYS A 41 6.75 -7.04 -6.18
C LYS A 41 7.92 -7.55 -5.33
N PRO A 42 8.35 -6.85 -4.26
CA PRO A 42 9.38 -7.35 -3.36
C PRO A 42 8.96 -8.67 -2.69
N VAL A 43 9.89 -9.62 -2.57
CA VAL A 43 9.66 -10.94 -1.94
C VAL A 43 10.84 -11.34 -1.06
N LEU A 44 10.57 -12.16 -0.04
CA LEU A 44 11.61 -12.73 0.82
C LEU A 44 12.24 -13.94 0.13
N GLU A 45 13.56 -13.92 -0.05
CA GLU A 45 14.31 -15.04 -0.66
C GLU A 45 14.94 -15.97 0.39
N ASN A 46 14.96 -15.57 1.67
CA ASN A 46 15.43 -16.43 2.75
C ASN A 46 14.58 -17.70 2.83
N GLN A 47 15.23 -18.83 3.11
CA GLN A 47 14.52 -20.07 3.39
C GLN A 47 13.77 -19.95 4.72
N VAL A 48 12.44 -20.12 4.68
CA VAL A 48 11.60 -20.09 5.88
C VAL A 48 11.49 -21.51 6.43
N THR A 49 12.12 -21.74 7.58
CA THR A 49 12.13 -23.05 8.24
C THR A 49 10.92 -23.26 9.16
N ASP A 50 10.38 -22.19 9.76
CA ASP A 50 9.17 -22.26 10.58
C ASP A 50 7.93 -22.50 9.71
N PRO A 51 7.23 -23.64 9.86
CA PRO A 51 6.03 -23.95 9.09
C PRO A 51 4.93 -22.89 9.22
N ARG A 52 4.85 -22.19 10.36
CA ARG A 52 3.82 -21.17 10.64
C ARG A 52 4.03 -19.89 9.84
N LEU A 53 5.25 -19.65 9.34
CA LEU A 53 5.63 -18.45 8.60
C LEU A 53 5.86 -18.73 7.11
N LYS A 54 5.60 -19.96 6.64
CA LYS A 54 5.79 -20.32 5.23
C LYS A 54 4.95 -19.48 4.27
N SER A 55 3.81 -18.99 4.75
CA SER A 55 2.89 -18.13 3.99
C SER A 55 3.06 -16.65 4.35
N PHE A 56 4.18 -16.28 4.98
CA PHE A 56 4.47 -14.90 5.32
C PHE A 56 4.47 -14.05 4.06
N SER A 57 3.66 -13.00 4.09
CA SER A 57 3.55 -12.04 3.00
C SER A 57 3.62 -10.63 3.54
N PHE A 58 4.10 -9.73 2.70
CA PHE A 58 4.17 -8.32 3.02
C PHE A 58 3.95 -7.51 1.75
N ASN A 59 3.52 -6.27 1.95
CA ASN A 59 3.36 -5.33 0.87
C ASN A 59 3.66 -3.92 1.35
N ILE A 60 4.05 -3.06 0.43
CA ILE A 60 4.44 -1.69 0.72
C ILE A 60 3.85 -0.76 -0.33
N SER A 61 3.42 0.41 0.11
CA SER A 61 3.03 1.51 -0.77
C SER A 61 3.58 2.83 -0.25
N HIS A 62 3.73 3.79 -1.13
CA HIS A 62 4.11 5.15 -0.76
C HIS A 62 3.46 6.15 -1.71
N GLN A 63 2.91 7.22 -1.15
CA GLN A 63 2.38 8.34 -1.91
C GLN A 63 2.21 9.53 -0.99
N GLY A 64 2.46 10.73 -1.53
CA GLY A 64 2.37 11.96 -0.75
C GLY A 64 3.40 11.94 0.36
N ASP A 65 2.95 12.02 1.60
CA ASP A 65 3.82 12.21 2.75
C ASP A 65 4.13 10.89 3.49
N PHE A 66 3.56 9.77 3.03
CA PHE A 66 3.60 8.49 3.74
C PHE A 66 4.25 7.36 2.92
N THR A 67 4.99 6.52 3.64
CA THR A 67 5.31 5.15 3.23
C THR A 67 4.65 4.20 4.23
N VAL A 68 3.84 3.28 3.73
CA VAL A 68 3.05 2.35 4.54
C VAL A 68 3.41 0.91 4.20
N LEU A 69 3.45 0.04 5.20
CA LEU A 69 3.74 -1.39 5.05
C LEU A 69 2.72 -2.20 5.84
N ALA A 70 2.22 -3.27 5.22
CA ALA A 70 1.44 -4.31 5.89
C ALA A 70 2.14 -5.67 5.73
N ALA A 71 2.08 -6.50 6.76
CA ALA A 71 2.67 -7.83 6.78
C ALA A 71 1.72 -8.81 7.48
N GLU A 72 1.64 -10.03 6.93
CA GLU A 72 0.72 -11.09 7.34
C GLU A 72 1.48 -12.42 7.40
N GLN A 73 1.23 -13.23 8.43
CA GLN A 73 1.96 -14.49 8.65
C GLN A 73 1.41 -15.64 7.80
N CYS A 74 0.09 -15.70 7.63
CA CYS A 74 -0.60 -16.86 7.07
C CYS A 74 -1.49 -16.54 5.87
N ARG A 75 -1.57 -15.28 5.46
CA ARG A 75 -2.48 -14.79 4.40
C ARG A 75 -1.70 -13.92 3.43
N GLN A 76 -2.25 -13.73 2.22
CA GLN A 76 -1.73 -12.69 1.33
C GLN A 76 -2.19 -11.33 1.84
N VAL A 77 -1.28 -10.36 1.75
CA VAL A 77 -1.55 -8.97 2.05
C VAL A 77 -1.16 -8.07 0.89
N GLY A 78 -1.97 -7.05 0.66
CA GLY A 78 -1.68 -5.93 -0.21
C GLY A 78 -2.06 -4.64 0.49
N ILE A 79 -1.29 -3.58 0.27
CA ILE A 79 -1.55 -2.28 0.87
C ILE A 79 -1.39 -1.20 -0.20
N ASP A 80 -2.27 -0.20 -0.13
CA ASP A 80 -2.10 1.01 -0.89
C ASP A 80 -2.36 2.25 -0.04
N VAL A 81 -1.73 3.38 -0.39
CA VAL A 81 -1.96 4.68 0.22
C VAL A 81 -2.19 5.69 -0.88
N MET A 82 -3.24 6.50 -0.75
CA MET A 82 -3.61 7.51 -1.73
C MET A 82 -3.76 8.87 -1.05
N LYS A 83 -3.12 9.89 -1.63
CA LYS A 83 -3.32 11.30 -1.26
C LYS A 83 -4.37 11.91 -2.17
N THR A 84 -5.47 12.39 -1.61
CA THR A 84 -6.46 13.16 -2.35
C THR A 84 -5.86 14.50 -2.77
N VAL A 85 -5.79 14.72 -4.08
CA VAL A 85 -5.31 15.96 -4.70
C VAL A 85 -6.19 16.33 -5.89
N TYR A 86 -6.29 17.62 -6.17
CA TYR A 86 -6.86 18.08 -7.44
C TYR A 86 -5.97 17.64 -8.61
N PRO A 87 -6.56 17.22 -9.74
CA PRO A 87 -5.80 16.81 -10.91
C PRO A 87 -5.01 18.00 -11.49
N SER A 88 -3.76 17.77 -11.87
CA SER A 88 -2.97 18.76 -12.59
C SER A 88 -3.27 18.70 -14.09
N GLY A 89 -3.66 19.83 -14.69
CA GLY A 89 -3.80 19.97 -16.15
C GLY A 89 -5.18 19.66 -16.72
N THR A 90 -6.18 19.35 -15.88
CA THR A 90 -7.60 19.25 -16.26
C THR A 90 -8.48 19.55 -15.06
N ASP A 91 -9.78 19.77 -15.27
CA ASP A 91 -10.75 19.89 -14.20
C ASP A 91 -11.17 18.50 -13.68
N VAL A 92 -11.93 18.45 -12.58
CA VAL A 92 -12.36 17.17 -11.98
C VAL A 92 -13.21 16.33 -12.94
N PRO A 93 -14.20 16.91 -13.68
CA PRO A 93 -14.95 16.15 -14.67
C PRO A 93 -14.08 15.56 -15.80
N GLY A 94 -13.13 16.33 -16.33
CA GLY A 94 -12.20 15.89 -17.36
C GLY A 94 -11.29 14.75 -16.86
N PHE A 95 -10.78 14.87 -15.63
CA PHE A 95 -10.03 13.79 -14.98
C PHE A 95 -10.86 12.51 -14.84
N PHE A 96 -12.11 12.60 -14.38
CA PHE A 96 -13.00 11.44 -14.28
C PHE A 96 -13.31 10.79 -15.62
N GLN A 97 -13.39 11.57 -16.70
CA GLN A 97 -13.56 11.02 -18.05
C GLN A 97 -12.34 10.21 -18.48
N LEU A 98 -11.12 10.69 -18.21
CA LEU A 98 -9.87 9.97 -18.49
C LEU A 98 -9.80 8.65 -17.71
N MET A 99 -10.26 8.66 -16.45
CA MET A 99 -10.22 7.50 -15.56
C MET A 99 -11.44 6.58 -15.68
N ARG A 100 -12.38 6.86 -16.60
CA ARG A 100 -13.68 6.18 -16.67
C ARG A 100 -13.58 4.65 -16.71
N LYS A 101 -12.56 4.12 -17.37
CA LYS A 101 -12.35 2.67 -17.57
C LYS A 101 -11.83 1.93 -16.33
N GLN A 102 -11.48 2.65 -15.27
CA GLN A 102 -10.86 2.06 -14.08
C GLN A 102 -11.89 1.63 -13.03
N PHE A 103 -13.10 2.16 -13.10
CA PHE A 103 -14.20 1.84 -12.19
C PHE A 103 -15.44 1.35 -12.91
N THR A 104 -16.23 0.53 -12.21
CA THR A 104 -17.50 0.03 -12.69
C THR A 104 -18.56 1.15 -12.72
N PRO A 105 -19.67 0.97 -13.43
CA PRO A 105 -20.78 1.92 -13.37
C PRO A 105 -21.29 2.16 -11.93
N ALA A 106 -21.36 1.13 -11.07
CA ALA A 106 -21.84 1.27 -9.71
C ALA A 106 -20.90 2.11 -8.85
N GLU A 107 -19.59 1.89 -8.95
CA GLU A 107 -18.58 2.71 -8.26
C GLU A 107 -18.63 4.17 -8.72
N TRP A 108 -18.79 4.41 -10.02
CA TRP A 108 -18.95 5.77 -10.54
C TRP A 108 -20.24 6.46 -10.05
N LEU A 109 -21.32 5.71 -9.82
CA LEU A 109 -22.53 6.26 -9.21
C LEU A 109 -22.25 6.71 -7.77
N THR A 110 -21.54 5.88 -6.98
CA THR A 110 -21.12 6.24 -5.62
C THR A 110 -20.22 7.48 -5.63
N VAL A 111 -19.17 7.49 -6.45
CA VAL A 111 -18.25 8.63 -6.60
C VAL A 111 -19.00 9.91 -6.94
N LYS A 112 -19.91 9.88 -7.92
CA LYS A 112 -20.64 11.06 -8.38
C LYS A 112 -21.83 11.44 -7.50
N SER A 113 -22.18 10.63 -6.50
CA SER A 113 -23.25 10.94 -5.55
C SER A 113 -22.83 11.99 -4.51
N GLU A 114 -21.53 12.22 -4.35
CA GLU A 114 -20.98 13.22 -3.44
C GLU A 114 -21.27 14.64 -3.91
N LYS A 115 -21.44 15.56 -2.95
CA LYS A 115 -22.00 16.90 -3.19
C LYS A 115 -21.00 17.87 -3.80
N THR A 116 -19.73 17.76 -3.41
CA THR A 116 -18.66 18.65 -3.86
C THR A 116 -17.63 17.88 -4.66
N GLU A 117 -16.93 18.56 -5.58
CA GLU A 117 -15.86 17.93 -6.36
C GLU A 117 -14.75 17.35 -5.48
N TRP A 118 -14.46 17.99 -4.34
CA TRP A 118 -13.49 17.48 -3.37
C TRP A 118 -13.94 16.16 -2.75
N GLU A 119 -15.19 16.06 -2.30
CA GLU A 119 -15.74 14.81 -1.75
C GLU A 119 -15.80 13.71 -2.83
N GLN A 120 -16.10 14.07 -4.09
CA GLN A 120 -16.03 13.14 -5.22
C GLN A 120 -14.60 12.63 -5.44
N LEU A 121 -13.59 13.51 -5.35
CA LEU A 121 -12.18 13.11 -5.42
C LEU A 121 -11.80 12.21 -4.24
N GLU A 122 -12.21 12.52 -3.02
CA GLU A 122 -11.95 11.64 -1.85
C GLU A 122 -12.51 10.24 -2.10
N MET A 123 -13.76 10.13 -2.56
CA MET A 123 -14.40 8.86 -2.88
C MET A 123 -13.72 8.14 -4.06
N PHE A 124 -13.31 8.88 -5.09
CA PHE A 124 -12.54 8.36 -6.22
C PHE A 124 -11.23 7.70 -5.74
N TYR A 125 -10.43 8.42 -4.95
CA TYR A 125 -9.16 7.91 -4.46
C TYR A 125 -9.35 6.77 -3.46
N ARG A 126 -10.48 6.72 -2.74
CA ARG A 126 -10.83 5.61 -1.84
C ARG A 126 -11.05 4.33 -2.62
N HIS A 127 -11.90 4.36 -3.65
CA HIS A 127 -12.10 3.21 -4.55
C HIS A 127 -10.79 2.79 -5.24
N TRP A 128 -9.98 3.76 -5.67
CA TRP A 128 -8.68 3.47 -6.26
C TRP A 128 -7.78 2.71 -5.29
N CYS A 129 -7.65 3.22 -4.06
CA CYS A 129 -6.83 2.64 -3.00
C CYS A 129 -7.25 1.19 -2.69
N LEU A 130 -8.56 0.93 -2.58
CA LEU A 130 -9.11 -0.41 -2.39
C LEU A 130 -8.71 -1.36 -3.54
N LYS A 131 -8.90 -0.95 -4.79
CA LYS A 131 -8.53 -1.77 -5.95
C LYS A 131 -7.04 -2.07 -6.01
N GLU A 132 -6.21 -1.06 -5.83
CA GLU A 132 -4.75 -1.23 -5.83
C GLU A 132 -4.29 -2.14 -4.69
N SER A 133 -4.87 -2.00 -3.49
CA SER A 133 -4.56 -2.89 -2.37
C SER A 133 -4.85 -4.36 -2.71
N TYR A 134 -6.00 -4.64 -3.33
CA TYR A 134 -6.37 -5.99 -3.77
C TYR A 134 -5.44 -6.52 -4.87
N VAL A 135 -5.20 -5.73 -5.93
CA VAL A 135 -4.32 -6.09 -7.05
C VAL A 135 -2.90 -6.39 -6.57
N LYS A 136 -2.39 -5.60 -5.62
CA LYS A 136 -1.08 -5.80 -4.99
C LYS A 136 -1.05 -7.07 -4.13
N ALA A 137 -2.15 -7.40 -3.45
CA ALA A 137 -2.25 -8.62 -2.66
C ALA A 137 -2.13 -9.86 -3.56
N VAL A 138 -2.94 -9.95 -4.62
CA VAL A 138 -2.94 -11.09 -5.54
C VAL A 138 -1.74 -11.12 -6.50
N GLY A 139 -0.99 -10.01 -6.63
CA GLY A 139 0.27 -9.96 -7.37
C GLY A 139 0.14 -9.95 -8.89
N VAL A 140 -1.04 -9.62 -9.43
CA VAL A 140 -1.31 -9.65 -10.88
C VAL A 140 -0.88 -8.37 -11.62
N GLY A 141 -0.59 -7.28 -10.91
CA GLY A 141 -0.18 -5.99 -11.50
C GLY A 141 -1.31 -5.25 -12.21
N ILE A 142 -0.99 -4.03 -12.70
CA ILE A 142 -1.94 -3.03 -13.27
C ILE A 142 -2.62 -3.51 -14.58
N GLY A 143 -2.21 -4.63 -15.15
CA GLY A 143 -2.80 -5.19 -16.38
C GLY A 143 -4.11 -5.96 -16.19
N HIS A 144 -4.66 -6.02 -14.97
CA HIS A 144 -5.96 -6.65 -14.73
C HIS A 144 -7.09 -5.75 -15.23
N ASP A 145 -8.17 -6.36 -15.71
CA ASP A 145 -9.41 -5.63 -16.00
C ASP A 145 -9.95 -5.06 -14.67
N LEU A 146 -9.69 -3.78 -14.40
CA LEU A 146 -10.17 -3.13 -13.20
C LEU A 146 -11.70 -3.01 -13.19
N GLN A 147 -12.39 -3.16 -14.33
CA GLN A 147 -13.86 -3.23 -14.36
C GLN A 147 -14.40 -4.57 -13.87
N ALA A 148 -13.57 -5.61 -13.82
CA ALA A 148 -13.95 -6.89 -13.21
C ALA A 148 -13.93 -6.84 -11.67
N ILE A 149 -13.31 -5.82 -11.08
CA ILE A 149 -13.18 -5.62 -9.64
C ILE A 149 -14.16 -4.50 -9.24
N GLU A 150 -15.06 -4.78 -8.31
CA GLU A 150 -16.02 -3.79 -7.80
C GLU A 150 -16.00 -3.80 -6.27
N PHE A 151 -15.95 -2.61 -5.68
CA PHE A 151 -16.13 -2.44 -4.23
C PHE A 151 -17.48 -1.84 -3.89
N ASN A 152 -18.17 -2.46 -2.93
CA ASN A 152 -19.39 -1.96 -2.33
C ASN A 152 -19.10 -1.46 -0.92
N LEU A 153 -19.29 -0.15 -0.71
CA LEU A 153 -18.96 0.52 0.54
C LEU A 153 -20.22 0.67 1.41
N GLN A 154 -20.21 0.13 2.64
CA GLN A 154 -21.30 0.36 3.59
C GLN A 154 -21.12 1.69 4.30
N THR A 155 -19.94 1.91 4.90
CA THR A 155 -19.57 3.20 5.48
C THR A 155 -19.31 4.22 4.37
N GLN A 156 -20.10 5.30 4.35
CA GLN A 156 -20.02 6.33 3.30
C GLN A 156 -18.80 7.24 3.47
N LYS A 157 -18.49 7.66 4.70
CA LYS A 157 -17.36 8.56 4.99
C LYS A 157 -16.42 7.94 6.01
N LEU A 158 -15.15 7.87 5.66
CA LEU A 158 -14.10 7.44 6.58
C LEU A 158 -13.84 8.52 7.64
N SER A 159 -13.61 8.10 8.87
CA SER A 159 -13.18 8.97 9.96
C SER A 159 -11.67 8.83 10.17
N LYS A 160 -11.00 9.92 10.55
CA LYS A 160 -9.56 9.90 10.87
C LYS A 160 -9.27 8.90 11.98
N GLN A 161 -8.23 8.10 11.80
CA GLN A 161 -7.73 7.12 12.76
C GLN A 161 -8.75 6.04 13.19
N MET A 162 -9.84 5.88 12.42
CA MET A 162 -10.83 4.81 12.64
C MET A 162 -10.69 3.76 11.55
N ILE A 163 -10.59 2.48 11.96
CA ILE A 163 -10.49 1.36 11.04
C ILE A 163 -11.89 0.94 10.59
N THR A 164 -12.16 1.10 9.31
CA THR A 164 -13.39 0.65 8.63
C THR A 164 -13.12 -0.69 7.94
N CYS A 165 -14.01 -1.67 8.14
CA CYS A 165 -13.83 -3.04 7.61
C CYS A 165 -15.08 -3.60 6.91
N ASP A 166 -15.98 -2.74 6.47
CA ASP A 166 -17.30 -3.12 5.93
C ASP A 166 -17.38 -3.01 4.40
N SER A 167 -16.26 -2.75 3.74
CA SER A 167 -16.13 -2.74 2.29
C SER A 167 -16.09 -4.16 1.73
N ALA A 168 -17.01 -4.46 0.82
CA ALA A 168 -17.17 -5.79 0.21
C ALA A 168 -16.64 -5.82 -1.22
N LEU A 169 -15.90 -6.88 -1.56
CA LEU A 169 -15.39 -7.13 -2.90
C LEU A 169 -16.40 -7.95 -3.72
N CYS A 170 -16.63 -7.52 -4.96
CA CYS A 170 -17.26 -8.31 -6.00
C CYS A 170 -16.29 -8.49 -7.18
N LEU A 171 -16.14 -9.72 -7.67
CA LEU A 171 -15.39 -10.04 -8.88
C LEU A 171 -16.34 -10.53 -9.96
N ASN A 172 -16.37 -9.87 -11.12
CA ASN A 172 -17.29 -10.17 -12.21
C ASN A 172 -18.77 -10.25 -11.74
N GLY A 173 -19.16 -9.34 -10.84
CA GLY A 173 -20.50 -9.28 -10.26
C GLY A 173 -20.79 -10.34 -9.19
N GLN A 174 -19.84 -11.19 -8.83
CA GLN A 174 -19.98 -12.19 -7.77
C GLN A 174 -19.29 -11.73 -6.50
N LYS A 175 -20.01 -11.77 -5.37
CA LYS A 175 -19.46 -11.41 -4.06
C LYS A 175 -18.35 -12.38 -3.65
N VAL A 176 -17.27 -11.83 -3.10
CA VAL A 176 -16.09 -12.57 -2.64
C VAL A 176 -15.92 -12.35 -1.14
N ASP A 177 -16.33 -13.34 -0.34
CA ASP A 177 -16.39 -13.24 1.13
C ASP A 177 -15.12 -13.72 1.84
N ASN A 178 -14.16 -14.29 1.12
CA ASN A 178 -12.88 -14.71 1.68
C ASN A 178 -11.82 -13.59 1.65
N TRP A 179 -12.17 -12.35 1.36
CA TRP A 179 -11.25 -11.22 1.46
C TRP A 179 -11.80 -10.19 2.44
N THR A 180 -10.91 -9.57 3.20
CA THR A 180 -11.24 -8.46 4.10
C THR A 180 -10.39 -7.25 3.75
N PHE A 181 -10.97 -6.07 3.95
CA PHE A 181 -10.38 -4.80 3.61
C PHE A 181 -10.41 -3.89 4.82
N GLU A 182 -9.26 -3.38 5.24
CA GLU A 182 -9.16 -2.37 6.28
C GLU A 182 -8.88 -1.02 5.65
N GLU A 183 -9.75 -0.06 5.91
CA GLU A 183 -9.62 1.31 5.42
C GLU A 183 -9.36 2.26 6.59
N THR A 184 -8.35 3.10 6.47
CA THR A 184 -7.99 4.10 7.50
C THR A 184 -7.60 5.41 6.85
N LYS A 185 -8.14 6.53 7.38
CA LYS A 185 -7.66 7.88 7.03
C LYS A 185 -6.54 8.27 7.99
N LEU A 186 -5.31 8.40 7.50
CA LEU A 186 -4.14 8.74 8.32
C LEU A 186 -4.15 10.21 8.74
N ASP A 187 -4.61 11.08 7.86
CA ASP A 187 -4.83 12.50 8.09
C ASP A 187 -6.03 12.99 7.25
N ASP A 188 -6.11 14.29 6.95
CA ASP A 188 -7.22 14.83 6.14
C ASP A 188 -7.11 14.55 4.63
N LEU A 189 -5.94 14.13 4.14
CA LEU A 189 -5.65 13.96 2.72
C LEU A 189 -5.30 12.53 2.35
N HIS A 190 -4.82 11.72 3.28
CA HIS A 190 -4.28 10.38 3.02
C HIS A 190 -5.21 9.30 3.55
N GLN A 191 -5.54 8.38 2.67
CA GLN A 191 -6.27 7.16 3.00
C GLN A 191 -5.45 5.94 2.62
N VAL A 192 -5.61 4.88 3.41
CA VAL A 192 -4.90 3.62 3.26
C VAL A 192 -5.94 2.52 3.18
N ALA A 193 -5.74 1.58 2.26
CA ALA A 193 -6.48 0.34 2.17
C ALA A 193 -5.52 -0.84 2.31
N VAL A 194 -5.87 -1.78 3.19
CA VAL A 194 -5.16 -3.05 3.38
C VAL A 194 -6.09 -4.18 2.97
N ALA A 195 -5.72 -4.93 1.93
CA ALA A 195 -6.41 -6.14 1.50
C ALA A 195 -5.75 -7.36 2.12
N VAL A 196 -6.54 -8.19 2.82
CA VAL A 196 -6.06 -9.40 3.49
C VAL A 196 -6.91 -10.59 3.08
N GLY A 197 -6.26 -11.65 2.60
CA GLY A 197 -6.96 -12.87 2.18
C GLY A 197 -6.09 -13.82 1.36
N PRO A 198 -6.68 -14.88 0.79
CA PRO A 198 -8.02 -15.37 1.11
C PRO A 198 -8.08 -15.93 2.55
N ILE A 199 -9.20 -15.74 3.23
CA ILE A 199 -9.53 -16.35 4.52
C ILE A 199 -10.02 -17.77 4.26
N THR A 200 -9.29 -18.75 4.78
CA THR A 200 -9.67 -20.16 4.82
C THR A 200 -10.02 -20.58 6.25
N SER A 201 -10.69 -21.72 6.43
CA SER A 201 -11.02 -22.28 7.75
C SER A 201 -9.82 -22.42 8.70
N GLU A 202 -8.61 -22.59 8.15
CA GLU A 202 -7.34 -22.67 8.89
C GLU A 202 -6.82 -21.30 9.35
N THR A 203 -7.23 -20.21 8.69
CA THR A 203 -6.79 -18.82 8.95
C THR A 203 -7.82 -17.97 9.70
N ILE A 204 -9.01 -18.52 10.00
CA ILE A 204 -10.11 -17.81 10.71
C ILE A 204 -9.66 -17.26 12.07
N SER A 205 -8.64 -17.84 12.70
CA SER A 205 -8.40 -17.64 14.13
C SER A 205 -7.85 -16.29 14.59
N ARG A 206 -7.48 -15.34 13.70
CA ARG A 206 -6.89 -14.05 14.12
C ARG A 206 -7.10 -12.89 13.14
N PHE A 207 -8.34 -12.45 12.92
CA PHE A 207 -8.55 -11.10 12.37
C PHE A 207 -8.64 -10.11 13.53
N GLU A 208 -7.51 -9.57 13.96
CA GLU A 208 -7.46 -8.44 14.88
C GLU A 208 -7.21 -7.17 14.06
N LYS A 209 -8.12 -6.20 14.19
CA LYS A 209 -7.93 -4.89 13.56
C LYS A 209 -6.65 -4.28 14.11
N THR A 210 -5.73 -3.89 13.24
CA THR A 210 -4.44 -3.35 13.66
C THR A 210 -4.33 -1.90 13.23
N GLU A 211 -4.17 -0.99 14.19
CA GLU A 211 -3.92 0.41 13.90
C GLU A 211 -2.51 0.61 13.33
N PHE A 212 -2.36 1.58 12.43
CA PHE A 212 -1.04 1.94 11.91
C PHE A 212 -0.18 2.53 13.03
N GLN A 213 0.99 1.92 13.25
CA GLN A 213 2.02 2.50 14.07
C GLN A 213 2.88 3.46 13.23
N ILE A 214 2.91 4.73 13.61
CA ILE A 214 3.84 5.71 13.04
C ILE A 214 5.21 5.51 13.68
N LEU A 215 6.24 5.28 12.85
CA LEU A 215 7.62 5.13 13.30
C LEU A 215 8.41 6.42 13.05
N THR A 216 9.13 6.87 14.07
CA THR A 216 10.21 7.83 13.92
C THR A 216 11.39 7.19 13.17
N PHE A 217 12.28 8.02 12.61
CA PHE A 217 13.48 7.52 11.95
C PHE A 217 14.35 6.67 12.90
N SER A 218 14.48 7.08 14.16
CA SER A 218 15.25 6.35 15.18
C SER A 218 14.69 4.94 15.42
N GLU A 219 13.36 4.82 15.54
CA GLU A 219 12.70 3.51 15.70
C GLU A 219 12.87 2.64 14.46
N LEU A 220 12.78 3.25 13.27
CA LEU A 220 12.97 2.57 11.99
C LEU A 220 14.37 1.96 11.85
N ILE A 221 15.40 2.64 12.34
CA ILE A 221 16.79 2.18 12.23
C ILE A 221 17.33 1.48 13.50
N SER A 222 16.50 1.29 14.53
CA SER A 222 16.90 0.74 15.83
C SER A 222 17.72 -0.56 15.76
N ASN A 223 17.37 -1.46 14.84
CA ASN A 223 18.05 -2.75 14.61
C ASN A 223 18.85 -2.77 13.29
N ALA A 224 18.98 -1.62 12.62
CA ALA A 224 19.65 -1.55 11.33
C ALA A 224 21.17 -1.63 11.51
N VAL A 225 21.81 -2.47 10.69
CA VAL A 225 23.27 -2.54 10.59
C VAL A 225 23.71 -2.17 9.18
N SER A 226 24.92 -1.61 9.05
CA SER A 226 25.49 -1.32 7.74
C SER A 226 25.77 -2.63 6.99
N ILE A 227 25.18 -2.78 5.81
CA ILE A 227 25.30 -3.99 4.97
C ILE A 227 26.41 -3.82 3.92
N ARG A 228 26.82 -2.57 3.66
CA ARG A 228 27.91 -2.23 2.74
C ARG A 228 28.66 -1.04 3.28
N HIS A 229 29.99 -1.12 3.26
CA HIS A 229 30.84 0.04 3.49
C HIS A 229 30.69 1.02 2.32
N ILE A 230 30.35 2.26 2.61
CA ILE A 230 30.28 3.36 1.64
C ILE A 230 31.49 4.25 1.92
N SER A 231 32.32 4.53 0.90
CA SER A 231 33.41 5.50 1.07
C SER A 231 32.88 6.94 1.10
N GLU A 232 33.66 7.87 1.65
CA GLU A 232 33.30 9.30 1.62
C GLU A 232 33.10 9.80 0.18
N ASP A 233 33.96 9.38 -0.77
CA ASP A 233 33.81 9.73 -2.19
C ASP A 233 32.49 9.23 -2.80
N GLU A 234 32.05 8.01 -2.45
CA GLU A 234 30.77 7.46 -2.89
C GLU A 234 29.59 8.27 -2.31
N TRP A 235 29.72 8.73 -1.07
CA TRP A 235 28.71 9.57 -0.40
C TRP A 235 28.63 10.97 -1.00
N GLU A 236 29.75 11.61 -1.26
CA GLU A 236 29.81 12.92 -1.92
C GLU A 236 29.25 12.86 -3.34
N THR A 237 29.62 11.82 -4.11
CA THR A 237 29.08 11.57 -5.46
C THR A 237 27.56 11.39 -5.43
N PHE A 238 27.03 10.71 -4.41
CA PHE A 238 25.58 10.55 -4.22
C PHE A 238 24.89 11.89 -3.91
N GLY A 239 25.50 12.75 -3.10
CA GLY A 239 25.03 14.11 -2.84
C GLY A 239 24.93 14.96 -4.12
N LEU A 240 25.96 14.92 -4.96
CA LEU A 240 26.05 15.71 -6.20
C LEU A 240 25.02 15.31 -7.27
N LYS A 241 24.69 14.01 -7.40
CA LYS A 241 23.65 13.51 -8.33
C LYS A 241 22.23 14.02 -8.03
N ARG A 242 21.99 14.53 -6.82
CA ARG A 242 20.67 15.05 -6.40
C ARG A 242 20.46 16.51 -6.79
N GLU A 243 21.52 17.31 -6.88
CA GLU A 243 21.41 18.73 -7.27
C GLU A 243 21.09 18.92 -8.77
N THR A 244 21.41 17.92 -9.60
CA THR A 244 21.25 18.01 -11.07
C THR A 244 19.88 17.58 -11.59
N ARG A 245 19.00 17.03 -10.74
CA ARG A 245 17.61 16.67 -11.09
C ARG A 245 16.62 17.67 -10.52
N VAL A 246 16.72 18.91 -10.98
CA VAL A 246 15.60 19.86 -10.96
C VAL A 246 15.41 20.34 -12.40
N ARG A 247 14.47 19.72 -13.11
CA ARG A 247 13.84 20.24 -14.33
C ARG A 247 12.40 19.79 -14.37
#